data_AF-D2QDM8-F1
#
_entry.id   AF-D2QDM8-F1
#
_cell.length_a   1.000
_cell.length_b   1.000
_cell.length_c   1.000
_cell.angle_alpha   90.00
_cell.angle_beta   90.00
_cell.angle_gamma   90.00
#
_symmetry.space_group_name_H-M   'P 1'
#
loop_
_entity.id
_entity.type
_entity.pdbx_description
1 polymer ?
#
loop_
_entity_poly.entity_id
_entity_poly.type
_entity_poly.pdbx_seq_one_letter_code
_entity_poly.pdbx_strand_id
1 'polypeptide(L)'
;MPQFNLPTSDEVGALEQLTQQERKVLLMTLNDYSCKEIANVLSIAPETVKRHRKNIIRKLDVKGKTEFRRLLYMWTVKSIASIKTVAQ
;
A
#
# COMPACT_ATOMS: atom_id res chain seq x y z
N MET A 1 4.60 -21.45 -8.84
CA MET A 1 3.61 -20.45 -8.39
C MET A 1 3.69 -20.39 -6.87
N PRO A 2 4.08 -19.27 -6.23
CA PRO A 2 3.94 -19.18 -4.77
C PRO A 2 2.46 -19.30 -4.41
N GLN A 3 2.13 -20.12 -3.41
CA GLN A 3 0.76 -20.29 -2.93
C GLN A 3 0.28 -18.96 -2.33
N PHE A 4 -0.47 -18.21 -3.13
CA PHE A 4 -1.02 -16.92 -2.74
C PHE A 4 -2.43 -17.21 -2.20
N ASN A 5 -2.60 -17.26 -0.86
CA ASN A 5 -3.95 -17.17 -0.31
C ASN A 5 -4.63 -15.93 -0.91
N LEU A 6 -5.96 -15.86 -1.03
CA LEU A 6 -6.65 -14.60 -1.39
C LEU A 6 -6.92 -13.76 -0.15
N PRO A 7 -6.71 -12.42 -0.18
CA PRO A 7 -6.86 -11.63 1.03
C PRO A 7 -8.31 -11.66 1.47
N THR A 8 -8.54 -11.76 2.78
CA THR A 8 -9.90 -11.77 3.31
C THR A 8 -10.53 -10.39 3.11
N SER A 9 -11.86 -10.34 3.06
CA SER A 9 -12.63 -9.11 2.83
C SER A 9 -12.24 -7.98 3.79
N ASP A 10 -11.81 -8.32 5.00
CA ASP A 10 -11.37 -7.41 6.05
C ASP A 10 -10.06 -6.68 5.69
N GLU A 11 -9.11 -7.37 5.05
CA GLU A 11 -7.83 -6.77 4.66
C GLU A 11 -8.03 -5.73 3.55
N VAL A 12 -9.03 -5.93 2.67
CA VAL A 12 -9.40 -4.98 1.62
C VAL A 12 -10.03 -3.72 2.22
N GLY A 13 -10.85 -3.85 3.26
CA GLY A 13 -11.42 -2.71 3.98
C GLY A 13 -10.38 -1.88 4.72
N ALA A 14 -9.34 -2.52 5.26
CA ALA A 14 -8.25 -1.83 5.96
C ALA A 14 -7.43 -0.91 5.02
N LEU A 15 -7.27 -1.29 3.75
CA LEU A 15 -6.65 -0.43 2.72
C LEU A 15 -7.43 0.87 2.49
N GLU A 16 -8.76 0.83 2.62
CA GLU A 16 -9.62 2.00 2.48
C GLU A 16 -9.48 2.96 3.67
N GLN A 17 -9.07 2.48 4.86
CA GLN A 17 -8.81 3.31 6.05
C GLN A 17 -7.44 4.02 6.03
N LEU A 18 -6.60 3.73 5.05
CA LEU A 18 -5.35 4.46 4.87
C LEU A 18 -5.63 5.89 4.41
N THR A 19 -4.95 6.84 5.05
CA THR A 19 -4.98 8.25 4.64
C THR A 19 -4.29 8.43 3.28
N GLN A 20 -4.55 9.55 2.62
CA GLN A 20 -3.95 9.84 1.31
C GLN A 20 -2.42 9.79 1.34
N GLN A 21 -1.79 10.26 2.41
CA GLN A 21 -0.32 10.23 2.57
C GLN A 21 0.21 8.82 2.81
N GLU A 22 -0.51 8.02 3.60
CA GLU A 22 -0.19 6.60 3.78
C GLU A 22 -0.29 5.83 2.47
N ARG A 23 -1.33 6.08 1.66
CA ARG A 23 -1.49 5.49 0.32
C ARG A 23 -0.37 5.89 -0.65
N LYS A 24 0.11 7.14 -0.60
CA LYS A 24 1.26 7.57 -1.43
C LYS A 24 2.54 6.84 -1.04
N VAL A 25 2.84 6.75 0.25
CA VAL A 25 4.00 6.00 0.77
C VAL A 25 3.89 4.52 0.40
N LEU A 26 2.68 3.97 0.47
CA LEU A 26 2.36 2.61 0.06
C LEU A 26 2.67 2.40 -1.44
N LEU A 27 2.15 3.25 -2.31
CA LEU A 27 2.35 3.19 -3.76
C LEU A 27 3.83 3.28 -4.12
N MET A 28 4.57 4.21 -3.54
CA MET A 28 6.00 4.34 -3.84
C MET A 28 6.79 3.13 -3.33
N THR A 29 6.35 2.52 -2.22
CA THR A 29 6.96 1.27 -1.75
C THR A 29 6.77 0.10 -2.74
N LEU A 30 5.71 0.11 -3.58
CA LEU A 30 5.57 -0.88 -4.67
C LEU A 30 6.58 -0.69 -5.77
N ASN A 31 6.89 0.56 -6.09
CA ASN A 31 7.79 0.91 -7.16
C ASN A 31 9.27 0.74 -6.74
N ASP A 32 9.52 -0.05 -5.69
CA ASP A 32 10.81 -0.31 -5.07
C ASP A 32 11.52 0.95 -4.51
N TYR A 33 10.80 2.06 -4.30
CA TYR A 33 11.40 3.25 -3.72
C TYR A 33 11.82 3.02 -2.26
N SER A 34 13.05 3.43 -1.95
CA SER A 34 13.57 3.46 -0.59
C SER A 34 12.90 4.55 0.25
N CYS A 35 12.96 4.44 1.59
CA CYS A 35 12.42 5.49 2.47
C CYS A 35 13.01 6.88 2.17
N LYS A 36 14.26 6.95 1.70
CA LYS A 36 14.93 8.20 1.34
C LYS A 36 14.34 8.78 0.05
N GLU A 37 14.09 7.94 -0.95
CA GLU A 37 13.47 8.39 -2.20
C GLU A 37 12.02 8.81 -1.99
N ILE A 38 11.25 8.04 -1.22
CA ILE A 38 9.87 8.41 -0.85
C ILE A 38 9.84 9.76 -0.12
N ALA A 39 10.79 9.96 0.80
CA ALA A 39 10.94 11.22 1.52
C ALA A 39 11.23 12.39 0.59
N ASN A 40 12.11 12.18 -0.39
CA ASN A 40 12.44 13.18 -1.41
C ASN A 40 11.23 13.50 -2.31
N VAL A 41 10.51 12.48 -2.79
CA VAL A 41 9.34 12.68 -3.68
C VAL A 41 8.18 13.35 -2.95
N LEU A 42 7.99 13.04 -1.67
CA LEU A 42 6.94 13.66 -0.85
C LEU A 42 7.37 14.96 -0.17
N SER A 43 8.63 15.40 -0.35
CA SER A 43 9.23 16.55 0.34
C SER A 43 9.03 16.52 1.87
N ILE A 44 9.22 15.34 2.48
CA ILE A 44 9.10 15.13 3.94
C ILE A 44 10.36 14.47 4.50
N ALA A 45 10.51 14.46 5.83
CA ALA A 45 11.61 13.75 6.46
C ALA A 45 11.50 12.22 6.27
N PRO A 46 12.62 11.50 6.10
CA PRO A 46 12.63 10.04 6.01
C PRO A 46 12.12 9.36 7.29
N GLU A 47 12.21 10.05 8.43
CA GLU A 47 11.61 9.59 9.69
C GLU A 47 10.09 9.59 9.64
N THR A 48 9.49 10.60 8.99
CA THR A 48 8.04 10.68 8.75
C THR A 48 7.58 9.53 7.85
N VAL A 49 8.35 9.18 6.82
CA VAL A 49 8.07 7.99 5.98
C VAL A 49 8.10 6.70 6.81
N LYS A 50 9.09 6.53 7.70
CA LYS A 50 9.14 5.37 8.61
C LYS A 50 7.91 5.33 9.52
N ARG A 51 7.45 6.49 10.02
CA ARG A 51 6.23 6.61 10.83
C ARG A 51 4.98 6.23 10.02
N HIS A 52 4.84 6.72 8.79
CA HIS A 52 3.76 6.30 7.90
C HIS A 52 3.77 4.80 7.66
N ARG A 53 4.93 4.19 7.37
CA ARG A 53 5.05 2.72 7.22
C ARG A 53 4.60 1.97 8.48
N LYS A 54 5.00 2.41 9.67
CA LYS A 54 4.53 1.81 10.93
C LYS A 54 3.02 1.92 11.10
N ASN A 55 2.45 3.08 10.81
CA ASN A 55 1.01 3.29 10.91
C ASN A 55 0.24 2.43 9.91
N ILE A 56 0.73 2.32 8.67
CA ILE A 56 0.14 1.46 7.64
C ILE A 56 0.15 0.00 8.11
N ILE A 57 1.29 -0.52 8.57
CA ILE A 57 1.40 -1.90 9.05
C ILE A 57 0.41 -2.14 10.20
N ARG A 58 0.31 -1.18 11.13
CA ARG A 58 -0.61 -1.26 12.26
C ARG A 58 -2.09 -1.19 11.84
N LYS A 59 -2.43 -0.36 10.85
CA LYS A 59 -3.80 -0.22 10.33
C LYS A 59 -4.24 -1.43 9.52
N LEU A 60 -3.31 -2.03 8.79
CA LEU A 60 -3.55 -3.20 7.96
C LEU A 60 -3.39 -4.52 8.72
N ASP A 61 -3.02 -4.48 10.01
CA ASP A 61 -2.69 -5.63 10.87
C ASP A 61 -1.78 -6.68 10.20
N VAL A 62 -0.86 -6.21 9.35
CA VAL A 62 -0.06 -7.11 8.51
C VAL A 62 1.07 -7.72 9.32
N LYS A 63 1.14 -9.05 9.38
CA LYS A 63 2.16 -9.75 10.18
C LYS A 63 3.46 -10.00 9.42
N GLY A 64 3.57 -9.57 8.15
CA GLY A 64 4.83 -9.69 7.41
C GLY A 64 4.91 -8.95 6.07
N LYS A 65 6.14 -8.90 5.53
CA LYS A 65 6.45 -8.28 4.22
C LYS A 65 5.69 -8.93 3.05
N THR A 66 5.32 -10.20 3.16
CA THR A 66 4.63 -10.98 2.11
C THR A 66 3.17 -10.58 1.99
N GLU A 67 2.44 -10.56 3.10
CA GLU A 67 1.05 -10.10 3.16
C GLU A 67 0.95 -8.63 2.73
N PHE A 68 1.93 -7.81 3.11
CA PHE A 68 2.01 -6.42 2.68
C PHE A 68 2.08 -6.33 1.16
N ARG A 69 3.07 -6.96 0.52
CA ARG A 69 3.22 -6.97 -0.95
C ARG A 69 1.96 -7.46 -1.67
N ARG A 70 1.26 -8.43 -1.09
CA ARG A 70 0.00 -8.97 -1.61
C ARG A 70 -1.14 -7.96 -1.59
N LEU A 71 -1.39 -7.32 -0.45
CA LEU A 71 -2.42 -6.29 -0.33
C LEU A 71 -2.16 -5.13 -1.27
N LEU A 72 -0.89 -4.75 -1.43
CA LEU A 72 -0.51 -3.73 -2.41
C LEU A 72 -0.78 -4.16 -3.85
N TYR A 73 -0.41 -5.39 -4.25
CA TYR A 73 -0.69 -5.90 -5.61
C TYR A 73 -2.18 -5.86 -5.93
N MET A 74 -3.02 -6.30 -4.99
CA MET A 74 -4.47 -6.27 -5.11
C MET A 74 -5.04 -4.84 -5.19
N TRP A 75 -4.47 -3.89 -4.44
CA TRP A 75 -4.86 -2.49 -4.55
C TRP A 75 -4.59 -1.93 -5.95
N THR A 76 -3.46 -2.30 -6.58
CA THR A 76 -3.18 -1.89 -7.97
C THR A 76 -4.22 -2.46 -8.94
N VAL A 77 -4.56 -3.76 -8.79
CA VAL A 77 -5.50 -4.45 -9.67
C VAL A 77 -6.92 -3.90 -9.50
N LYS A 78 -7.35 -3.65 -8.25
CA LYS A 78 -8.66 -3.01 -7.95
C LYS A 78 -8.72 -1.58 -8.48
N SER A 79 -7.63 -0.81 -8.35
CA SER A 79 -7.58 0.57 -8.84
C SER A 79 -7.60 0.63 -10.38
N ILE A 80 -6.91 -0.28 -11.08
CA ILE A 80 -6.95 -0.36 -12.55
C ILE A 80 -8.33 -0.83 -13.03
N ALA A 81 -8.95 -1.80 -12.34
CA ALA A 81 -10.27 -2.29 -12.67
C ALA A 81 -11.35 -1.20 -12.54
N SER A 82 -11.27 -0.35 -11.52
CA SER A 82 -12.23 0.75 -11.33
C SER A 82 -12.06 1.88 -12.35
N ILE A 83 -10.87 2.07 -12.92
CA ILE A 83 -10.62 3.11 -13.95
C ILE A 83 -11.20 2.69 -15.30
N LYS A 84 -11.27 1.38 -15.60
CA LYS A 84 -11.85 0.90 -16.88
C LYS A 84 -13.38 0.94 -16.93
N THR A 85 -14.07 1.08 -15.81
CA THR A 85 -15.55 1.01 -15.75
C THR A 85 -16.25 2.34 -16.09
N VAL A 86 -15.53 3.46 -16.21
CA VAL A 86 -16.11 4.78 -16.55
C VAL A 86 -15.87 5.16 -18.02
N ALA A 87 -15.50 4.18 -18.85
CA ALA A 87 -15.36 4.35 -20.29
C ALA A 87 -16.19 3.29 -21.02
N GLN A 88 -17.51 3.37 -20.87
CA GLN A 88 -18.49 2.85 -21.82
C GLN A 88 -19.61 3.87 -22.01
#